data_AF-A0A928UFU8-F1
#
_entry.id   AF-A0A928UFU8-F1
#
_cell.length_a   1.000
_cell.length_b   1.000
_cell.length_c   1.000
_cell.angle_alpha   90.00
_cell.angle_beta   90.00
_cell.angle_gamma   90.00
#
_symmetry.space_group_name_H-M   'P 1'
#
loop_
_entity.id
_entity.type
_entity.pdbx_description
1 polymer ?
#
loop_
_entity_poly.entity_id
_entity_poly.type
_entity_poly.pdbx_seq_one_letter_code
_entity_poly.pdbx_strand_id
1 'polypeptide(L)'
;MRIQFNQTIQGHMYQAPKKGLNYNKLSLMSFNPSEAPASPVLSFANFPNINFRARNIDADFLLSQTKRLKCAYSGKFMLPQCEIKEIFQKLERRPNAQSAINLLQIYERYMHETESAIFNLFKDAKHKGKLNFQDILKSLQPAALARLKEKQIKVIKSADKYIAKMGPPTAELVQLIRDNALAKIEDNSFGRQPPLEMIKAVKAKGADLNRVIKVYQTWYKLPNSARDVDAFIVKYARKSHQEIARRLICSAMATVEHIVPQSRKKIDSLSNMILVSARFNNERHSMPLDEYIMLNQDIDMKGNLQKYLDLVIKEVARKKSDFAERGWYPEKIQKAIEKETSGKVLLNIDSLALTKEQKKDINAPQKLIKKFSAE
;
A
#
# COMPACT_ATOMS: atom_id res chain seq x y z
N MET A 1 20.42 14.37 -12.71
CA MET A 1 19.77 13.27 -11.97
C MET A 1 19.95 13.51 -10.47
N ARG A 2 18.96 14.10 -9.78
CA ARG A 2 18.95 14.29 -8.32
C ARG A 2 17.71 13.59 -7.78
N ILE A 3 17.87 12.37 -7.28
CA ILE A 3 16.87 11.73 -6.42
C ILE A 3 17.16 12.30 -5.02
N GLN A 4 16.36 13.27 -4.59
CA GLN A 4 16.37 13.68 -3.19
C GLN A 4 15.53 12.67 -2.42
N PHE A 5 16.15 11.87 -1.56
CA PHE A 5 15.46 11.46 -0.36
C PHE A 5 15.08 12.75 0.35
N ASN A 6 13.79 13.12 0.35
CA ASN A 6 13.32 14.25 1.12
C ASN A 6 13.56 13.96 2.60
N GLN A 7 14.72 14.39 3.11
CA GLN A 7 14.95 14.59 4.53
C GLN A 7 14.19 15.84 4.94
N THR A 8 12.87 15.72 5.05
CA THR A 8 12.02 16.75 5.66
C THR A 8 11.07 16.05 6.62
N ILE A 9 11.64 15.55 7.70
CA ILE A 9 10.95 15.44 8.98
C ILE A 9 11.79 16.28 9.93
N GLN A 10 11.42 17.54 10.10
CA GLN A 10 11.82 18.33 11.25
C GLN A 10 10.59 18.62 12.09
N GLY A 11 10.76 18.42 13.40
CA GLY A 11 9.88 18.98 14.42
C GLY A 11 9.06 17.94 15.18
N HIS A 12 9.70 17.00 15.88
CA HIS A 12 9.74 17.00 17.35
C HIS A 12 10.33 15.68 17.88
N MET A 13 11.15 15.83 18.92
CA MET A 13 11.82 14.76 19.70
C MET A 13 12.98 14.03 19.02
N TYR A 14 14.14 14.68 18.98
CA TYR A 14 15.41 14.05 19.34
C TYR A 14 16.42 15.17 19.65
N GLN A 15 16.64 15.47 20.93
CA GLN A 15 17.78 16.28 21.34
C GLN A 15 19.03 15.38 21.26
N ALA A 16 20.04 15.85 20.54
CA ALA A 16 21.32 15.17 20.44
C ALA A 16 22.02 15.11 21.81
N PRO A 17 22.61 13.98 22.22
CA PRO A 17 23.55 13.98 23.33
C PRO A 17 24.81 14.75 22.91
N LYS A 18 25.26 15.66 23.79
CA LYS A 18 26.49 16.41 23.65
C LYS A 18 27.70 15.45 23.59
N LYS A 19 28.73 15.90 22.88
CA LYS A 19 29.98 15.19 22.57
C LYS A 19 30.57 14.41 23.76
N GLY A 20 31.01 13.19 23.45
CA GLY A 20 31.86 12.36 24.32
C GLY A 20 31.16 11.10 24.80
N LEU A 21 31.14 10.04 23.98
CA LEU A 21 30.73 8.71 24.45
C LEU A 21 31.76 7.67 23.99
N ASN A 22 32.29 6.99 25.01
CA ASN A 22 33.40 6.04 25.02
C ASN A 22 32.92 4.67 24.51
N TYR A 23 33.70 4.01 23.65
CA TYR A 23 33.30 2.89 22.79
C TYR A 23 33.16 1.51 23.48
N ASN A 24 33.16 1.44 24.81
CA ASN A 24 33.07 0.16 25.55
C ASN A 24 31.77 -0.05 26.33
N LYS A 25 30.64 0.55 25.91
CA LYS A 25 29.35 0.45 26.64
C LYS A 25 28.13 0.09 25.78
N LEU A 26 28.32 -0.77 24.77
CA LEU A 26 27.23 -1.43 24.02
C LEU A 26 27.06 -2.92 24.38
N SER A 27 27.77 -3.38 25.41
CA SER A 27 27.58 -4.67 26.07
C SER A 27 26.99 -4.41 27.45
N LEU A 28 25.96 -5.18 27.84
CA LEU A 28 25.18 -5.12 29.09
C LEU A 28 24.11 -4.02 29.16
N MET A 29 23.00 -4.25 28.45
CA MET A 29 21.67 -4.00 29.04
C MET A 29 20.96 -5.35 29.15
N SER A 30 21.28 -6.06 30.21
CA SER A 30 20.49 -7.14 30.79
C SER A 30 19.12 -6.60 31.19
N PHE A 31 18.06 -7.08 30.53
CA PHE A 31 16.69 -6.89 30.97
C PHE A 31 16.44 -7.78 32.20
N ASN A 32 16.28 -7.17 33.37
CA ASN A 32 15.74 -7.86 34.54
C ASN A 32 14.20 -7.89 34.46
N PRO A 33 13.54 -9.04 34.71
CA PRO A 33 12.10 -9.19 34.61
C PRO A 33 11.45 -9.03 36.00
N SER A 34 11.12 -7.81 36.41
CA SER A 34 10.16 -7.62 37.50
C SER A 34 9.63 -6.19 37.52
N GLU A 35 8.47 -6.02 36.91
CA GLU A 35 7.40 -5.08 37.29
C GLU A 35 6.37 -5.21 36.17
N ALA A 36 5.27 -5.91 36.47
CA ALA A 36 4.16 -6.04 35.55
C ALA A 36 3.37 -4.72 35.53
N PRO A 37 3.26 -4.01 34.39
CA PRO A 37 2.16 -3.09 34.19
C PRO A 37 1.02 -3.84 33.49
N ALA A 38 -0.19 -3.47 33.89
CA ALA A 38 -1.46 -4.01 33.44
C ALA A 38 -1.52 -4.33 31.93
N SER A 39 -2.14 -5.48 31.65
CA SER A 39 -2.57 -6.01 30.36
C SER A 39 -2.62 -4.98 29.21
N PRO A 40 -1.81 -5.12 28.15
CA PRO A 40 -1.95 -4.28 26.98
C PRO A 40 -3.28 -4.65 26.32
N VAL A 41 -4.21 -3.70 26.34
CA VAL A 41 -5.43 -3.73 25.54
C VAL A 41 -5.04 -4.12 24.11
N LEU A 42 -5.65 -5.20 23.65
CA LEU A 42 -5.51 -5.79 22.32
C LEU A 42 -5.42 -4.70 21.24
N SER A 43 -4.24 -4.58 20.64
CA SER A 43 -4.03 -3.89 19.37
C SER A 43 -4.85 -4.64 18.31
N PHE A 44 -6.10 -4.19 18.13
CA PHE A 44 -6.90 -4.54 16.97
C PHE A 44 -6.06 -4.29 15.72
N ALA A 45 -6.11 -5.23 14.78
CA ALA A 45 -5.57 -5.02 13.46
C ALA A 45 -5.96 -3.60 12.99
N ASN A 46 -4.97 -2.80 12.57
CA ASN A 46 -5.19 -1.53 11.88
C ASN A 46 -6.01 -1.79 10.60
N PHE A 47 -7.32 -1.97 10.77
CA PHE A 47 -8.33 -1.55 9.84
C PHE A 47 -8.36 -0.02 9.94
N PRO A 48 -8.54 0.71 8.83
CA PRO A 48 -8.62 2.14 8.90
C PRO A 48 -9.74 2.51 9.87
N ASN A 49 -9.38 3.17 10.98
CA ASN A 49 -10.28 4.08 11.64
C ASN A 49 -10.68 5.09 10.56
N ILE A 50 -11.87 4.91 10.00
CA ILE A 50 -12.52 5.90 9.16
C ILE A 50 -12.80 7.06 10.12
N ASN A 51 -11.85 7.99 10.21
CA ASN A 51 -12.09 9.28 10.85
C ASN A 51 -13.20 9.94 10.03
N PHE A 52 -14.39 10.06 10.61
CA PHE A 52 -15.49 10.89 10.09
C PHE A 52 -15.10 12.37 10.24
N ARG A 53 -14.09 12.81 9.46
CA ARG A 53 -13.96 14.22 9.10
C ARG A 53 -15.06 14.52 8.08
N ALA A 54 -15.49 15.79 8.03
CA ALA A 54 -16.51 16.30 7.10
C ALA A 54 -16.42 15.62 5.73
N ARG A 55 -17.54 15.07 5.24
CA ARG A 55 -17.60 14.28 4.01
C ARG A 55 -16.96 15.06 2.86
N ASN A 56 -15.89 14.51 2.28
CA ASN A 56 -15.29 15.09 1.10
C ASN A 56 -16.14 14.67 -0.11
N ILE A 57 -16.94 15.61 -0.63
CA ILE A 57 -17.86 15.41 -1.75
C ILE A 57 -17.14 14.86 -2.98
N ASP A 58 -15.89 15.25 -3.22
CA ASP A 58 -15.10 14.78 -4.35
C ASP A 58 -14.67 13.31 -4.20
N ALA A 59 -14.35 12.89 -2.97
CA ALA A 59 -14.03 11.51 -2.68
C ALA A 59 -15.28 10.62 -2.80
N ASP A 60 -16.41 11.06 -2.25
CA ASP A 60 -17.70 10.36 -2.34
C ASP A 60 -18.14 10.21 -3.80
N PHE A 61 -17.94 11.26 -4.61
CA PHE A 61 -18.14 11.21 -6.05
C PHE A 61 -17.32 10.09 -6.69
N LEU A 62 -16.00 10.01 -6.49
CA LEU A 62 -15.19 8.94 -7.10
C LEU A 62 -15.61 7.55 -6.62
N LEU A 63 -15.94 7.39 -5.33
CA LEU A 63 -16.39 6.11 -4.78
C LEU A 63 -17.71 5.65 -5.41
N SER A 64 -18.63 6.56 -5.73
CA SER A 64 -19.86 6.25 -6.46
C SER A 64 -19.60 5.66 -7.87
N GLN A 65 -18.44 5.97 -8.47
CA GLN A 65 -18.09 5.55 -9.82
C GLN A 65 -17.42 4.16 -9.88
N THR A 66 -17.30 3.47 -8.74
CA THR A 66 -16.64 2.14 -8.63
C THR A 66 -17.19 1.07 -9.57
N LYS A 67 -18.46 1.17 -9.97
CA LYS A 67 -19.07 0.22 -10.93
C LYS A 67 -18.61 0.45 -12.38
N ARG A 68 -18.14 1.66 -12.70
CA ARG A 68 -17.75 2.08 -14.06
C ARG A 68 -16.24 2.16 -14.23
N LEU A 69 -15.53 2.52 -13.17
CA LEU A 69 -14.08 2.68 -13.15
C LEU A 69 -13.38 1.45 -12.57
N LYS A 70 -12.15 1.23 -13.01
CA LYS A 70 -11.25 0.19 -12.47
C LYS A 70 -10.15 0.84 -11.63
N CYS A 71 -9.43 0.04 -10.85
CA CYS A 71 -8.31 0.54 -10.05
C CYS A 71 -7.26 1.18 -10.96
N ALA A 72 -6.88 2.42 -10.68
CA ALA A 72 -5.95 3.18 -11.49
C ALA A 72 -4.53 2.57 -11.57
N TYR A 73 -4.10 1.79 -10.56
CA TYR A 73 -2.76 1.17 -10.55
C TYR A 73 -2.73 -0.27 -11.09
N SER A 74 -3.79 -1.07 -10.87
CA SER A 74 -3.81 -2.48 -11.28
C SER A 74 -4.72 -2.80 -12.46
N GLY A 75 -5.62 -1.88 -12.84
CA GLY A 75 -6.62 -2.13 -13.87
C GLY A 75 -7.67 -3.18 -13.48
N LYS A 76 -7.71 -3.63 -12.22
CA LYS A 76 -8.71 -4.58 -11.71
C LYS A 76 -10.01 -3.90 -11.26
N PHE A 77 -11.10 -4.66 -11.26
CA PHE A 77 -12.35 -4.21 -10.64
C PHE A 77 -12.18 -4.07 -9.13
N MET A 78 -12.92 -3.14 -8.53
CA MET A 78 -12.92 -2.89 -7.09
C MET A 78 -14.30 -3.13 -6.51
N LEU A 79 -14.34 -3.52 -5.23
CA LEU A 79 -15.57 -3.69 -4.48
C LEU A 79 -16.06 -2.33 -3.95
N PRO A 80 -17.30 -1.92 -4.24
CA PRO A 80 -17.86 -0.70 -3.67
C PRO A 80 -17.88 -0.75 -2.14
N GLN A 81 -17.48 0.35 -1.49
CA GLN A 81 -17.41 0.41 -0.03
C GLN A 81 -18.77 0.19 0.64
N CYS A 82 -19.86 0.61 0.00
CA CYS A 82 -21.22 0.40 0.50
C CYS A 82 -21.62 -1.09 0.59
N GLU A 83 -21.08 -1.94 -0.28
CA GLU A 83 -21.40 -3.39 -0.32
C GLU A 83 -20.59 -4.17 0.73
N ILE A 84 -19.41 -3.68 1.13
CA ILE A 84 -18.49 -4.38 2.05
C ILE A 84 -19.13 -4.69 3.40
N LYS A 85 -19.90 -3.74 3.97
CA LYS A 85 -20.54 -3.92 5.29
C LYS A 85 -21.51 -5.11 5.27
N GLU A 86 -22.32 -5.21 4.23
CA GLU A 86 -23.28 -6.32 4.06
C GLU A 86 -22.55 -7.65 3.87
N ILE A 87 -21.47 -7.66 3.07
CA ILE A 87 -20.64 -8.86 2.88
C ILE A 87 -20.06 -9.34 4.22
N PHE A 88 -19.57 -8.44 5.06
CA PHE A 88 -19.01 -8.81 6.37
C PHE A 88 -20.07 -9.39 7.31
N GLN A 89 -21.26 -8.81 7.35
CA GLN A 89 -22.39 -9.36 8.13
C GLN A 89 -22.77 -10.76 7.65
N LYS A 90 -22.76 -10.99 6.33
CA LYS A 90 -23.01 -12.32 5.75
C LYS A 90 -21.90 -13.30 6.12
N LEU A 91 -20.63 -12.87 6.15
CA LEU A 91 -19.49 -13.70 6.54
C LEU A 91 -19.49 -14.07 8.03
N GLU A 92 -19.97 -13.20 8.92
CA GLU A 92 -20.09 -13.51 10.35
C GLU A 92 -21.00 -14.71 10.61
N ARG A 93 -22.01 -14.91 9.76
CA ARG A 93 -22.95 -16.03 9.82
C ARG A 93 -22.42 -17.32 9.18
N ARG A 94 -21.12 -17.41 8.91
CA ARG A 94 -20.46 -18.55 8.26
C ARG A 94 -19.42 -19.12 9.21
N PRO A 95 -19.71 -20.23 9.91
CA PRO A 95 -18.82 -20.76 10.95
C PRO A 95 -17.68 -21.64 10.39
N ASN A 96 -17.83 -22.19 9.18
CA ASN A 96 -16.87 -23.12 8.58
C ASN A 96 -16.40 -22.67 7.19
N ALA A 97 -15.28 -23.22 6.74
CA ALA A 97 -14.63 -22.83 5.49
C ALA A 97 -15.53 -23.04 4.27
N GLN A 98 -16.25 -24.17 4.17
CA GLN A 98 -17.16 -24.44 3.04
C GLN A 98 -18.24 -23.36 2.90
N SER A 99 -18.89 -22.99 4.01
CA SER A 99 -19.95 -21.99 4.01
C SER A 99 -19.44 -20.59 3.65
N ALA A 100 -18.22 -20.24 4.07
CA ALA A 100 -17.57 -18.98 3.70
C ALA A 100 -17.14 -18.97 2.22
N ILE A 101 -16.60 -20.09 1.71
CA ILE A 101 -16.22 -20.25 0.30
C ILE A 101 -17.43 -20.01 -0.62
N ASN A 102 -18.58 -20.61 -0.31
CA ASN A 102 -19.80 -20.47 -1.11
C ASN A 102 -20.27 -19.02 -1.25
N LEU A 103 -19.98 -18.16 -0.26
CA LEU A 103 -20.26 -16.72 -0.35
C LEU A 103 -19.14 -15.97 -1.09
N LEU A 104 -17.89 -16.27 -0.77
CA LEU A 104 -16.72 -15.56 -1.30
C LEU A 104 -16.47 -15.82 -2.79
N GLN A 105 -16.89 -16.97 -3.33
CA GLN A 105 -16.73 -17.29 -4.76
C GLN A 105 -17.41 -16.25 -5.67
N ILE A 106 -18.50 -15.61 -5.21
CA ILE A 106 -19.20 -14.55 -5.94
C ILE A 106 -18.28 -13.34 -6.18
N TYR A 107 -17.31 -13.15 -5.28
CA TYR A 107 -16.38 -12.02 -5.28
C TYR A 107 -14.97 -12.39 -5.77
N GLU A 108 -14.76 -13.61 -6.28
CA GLU A 108 -13.45 -14.10 -6.72
C GLU A 108 -12.81 -13.19 -7.78
N ARG A 109 -13.61 -12.61 -8.68
CA ARG A 109 -13.16 -11.66 -9.72
C ARG A 109 -12.51 -10.38 -9.20
N TYR A 110 -12.70 -10.05 -7.92
CA TYR A 110 -12.14 -8.85 -7.28
C TYR A 110 -10.83 -9.16 -6.54
N MET A 111 -10.58 -10.42 -6.19
CA MET A 111 -9.40 -10.81 -5.43
C MET A 111 -8.12 -10.51 -6.21
N HIS A 112 -7.09 -10.06 -5.49
CA HIS A 112 -5.77 -9.96 -6.09
C HIS A 112 -5.04 -11.32 -6.01
N GLU A 113 -3.87 -11.40 -6.63
CA GLU A 113 -3.13 -12.65 -6.88
C GLU A 113 -2.95 -13.49 -5.62
N THR A 114 -2.51 -12.86 -4.53
CA THR A 114 -2.29 -13.53 -3.25
C THR A 114 -3.61 -14.02 -2.65
N GLU A 115 -4.66 -13.20 -2.64
CA GLU A 115 -5.95 -13.60 -2.11
C GLU A 115 -6.59 -14.71 -2.94
N SER A 116 -6.49 -14.65 -4.27
CA SER A 116 -6.95 -15.71 -5.17
C SER A 116 -6.20 -17.02 -4.92
N ALA A 117 -4.87 -16.97 -4.75
CA ALA A 117 -4.07 -18.17 -4.44
C ALA A 117 -4.46 -18.80 -3.10
N ILE A 118 -4.66 -17.98 -2.06
CA ILE A 118 -5.14 -18.45 -0.75
C ILE A 118 -6.57 -18.98 -0.85
N PHE A 119 -7.43 -18.34 -1.62
CA PHE A 119 -8.81 -18.78 -1.82
C PHE A 119 -8.87 -20.14 -2.53
N ASN A 120 -8.05 -20.36 -3.55
CA ASN A 120 -7.90 -21.65 -4.22
C ASN A 120 -7.40 -22.74 -3.26
N LEU A 121 -6.40 -22.42 -2.43
CA LEU A 121 -5.92 -23.31 -1.37
C LEU A 121 -7.06 -23.71 -0.41
N PHE A 122 -7.95 -22.80 -0.04
CA PHE A 122 -9.13 -23.15 0.76
C PHE A 122 -10.15 -24.00 0.00
N LYS A 123 -10.34 -23.77 -1.30
CA LYS A 123 -11.21 -24.61 -2.16
C LYS A 123 -10.70 -26.04 -2.25
N ASP A 124 -9.38 -26.23 -2.27
CA ASP A 124 -8.75 -27.54 -2.45
C ASP A 124 -8.54 -28.31 -1.14
N ALA A 125 -8.78 -27.69 0.01
CA ALA A 125 -8.60 -28.32 1.30
C ALA A 125 -9.55 -29.51 1.51
N LYS A 126 -8.98 -30.71 1.73
CA LYS A 126 -9.71 -31.99 1.90
C LYS A 126 -10.78 -31.98 2.99
N HIS A 127 -10.65 -31.12 4.01
CA HIS A 127 -11.52 -31.07 5.18
C HIS A 127 -12.28 -29.75 5.34
N LYS A 128 -12.44 -28.96 4.28
CA LYS A 128 -13.09 -27.63 4.32
C LYS A 128 -14.51 -27.59 4.91
N GLY A 129 -15.25 -28.71 4.91
CA GLY A 129 -16.57 -28.81 5.56
C GLY A 129 -16.50 -28.97 7.09
N LYS A 130 -15.37 -29.46 7.62
CA LYS A 130 -15.16 -29.73 9.04
C LYS A 130 -14.30 -28.66 9.73
N LEU A 131 -13.38 -28.05 8.97
CA LEU A 131 -12.45 -27.05 9.46
C LEU A 131 -12.88 -25.63 9.08
N ASN A 132 -12.46 -24.67 9.88
CA ASN A 132 -12.52 -23.25 9.51
C ASN A 132 -11.21 -22.82 8.83
N PHE A 133 -11.15 -21.59 8.31
CA PHE A 133 -9.94 -21.08 7.65
C PHE A 133 -8.72 -21.00 8.58
N GLN A 134 -8.92 -20.71 9.86
CA GLN A 134 -7.82 -20.62 10.82
C GLN A 134 -7.14 -21.99 10.99
N ASP A 135 -7.92 -23.05 11.14
CA ASP A 135 -7.38 -24.40 11.32
C ASP A 135 -6.61 -24.88 10.08
N ILE A 136 -7.14 -24.57 8.89
CA ILE A 136 -6.45 -24.86 7.62
C ILE A 136 -5.11 -24.10 7.58
N LEU A 137 -5.09 -22.81 7.87
CA LEU A 137 -3.84 -22.03 7.86
C LEU A 137 -2.85 -22.49 8.94
N LYS A 138 -3.31 -22.84 10.14
CA LYS A 138 -2.47 -23.39 11.22
C LYS A 138 -1.75 -24.68 10.78
N SER A 139 -2.46 -25.57 10.09
CA SER A 139 -1.84 -26.81 9.58
C SER A 139 -0.73 -26.57 8.57
N LEU A 140 -0.82 -25.47 7.79
CA LEU A 140 0.16 -25.12 6.75
C LEU A 140 1.27 -24.19 7.24
N GLN A 141 1.08 -23.56 8.41
CA GLN A 141 1.97 -22.53 8.94
C GLN A 141 3.42 -22.99 9.09
N PRO A 142 3.75 -24.20 9.61
CA PRO A 142 5.15 -24.60 9.80
C PRO A 142 5.92 -24.65 8.47
N ALA A 143 5.33 -25.26 7.45
CA ALA A 143 5.95 -25.36 6.12
C ALA A 143 6.03 -23.99 5.43
N ALA A 144 5.00 -23.15 5.56
CA ALA A 144 5.01 -21.79 5.04
C ALA A 144 6.07 -20.92 5.71
N LEU A 145 6.27 -21.05 7.03
CA LEU A 145 7.29 -20.32 7.77
C LEU A 145 8.70 -20.66 7.29
N ALA A 146 9.00 -21.94 7.08
CA ALA A 146 10.31 -22.37 6.54
C ALA A 146 10.59 -21.74 5.17
N ARG A 147 9.65 -21.85 4.22
CA ARG A 147 9.78 -21.24 2.88
C ARG A 147 9.86 -19.71 2.94
N LEU A 148 9.13 -19.08 3.85
CA LEU A 148 9.16 -17.64 4.03
C LEU A 148 10.55 -17.16 4.48
N LYS A 149 11.18 -17.86 5.43
CA LYS A 149 12.54 -17.54 5.87
C LYS A 149 13.54 -17.62 4.73
N GLU A 150 13.50 -18.70 3.94
CA GLU A 150 14.38 -18.88 2.78
C GLU A 150 14.24 -17.72 1.79
N LYS A 151 12.99 -17.33 1.47
CA LYS A 151 12.70 -16.18 0.60
C LYS A 151 13.26 -14.89 1.17
N GLN A 152 13.07 -14.63 2.46
CA GLN A 152 13.56 -13.43 3.14
C GLN A 152 15.09 -13.35 3.13
N ILE A 153 15.77 -14.44 3.50
CA ILE A 153 17.24 -14.55 3.49
C ILE A 153 17.77 -14.32 2.07
N LYS A 154 17.15 -14.95 1.06
CA LYS A 154 17.52 -14.78 -0.35
C LYS A 154 17.45 -13.32 -0.79
N VAL A 155 16.36 -12.62 -0.45
CA VAL A 155 16.21 -11.19 -0.78
C VAL A 155 17.27 -10.35 -0.08
N ILE A 156 17.52 -10.56 1.22
CA ILE A 156 18.53 -9.80 1.97
C ILE A 156 19.92 -9.99 1.35
N LYS A 157 20.34 -11.25 1.16
CA LYS A 157 21.65 -11.60 0.61
C LYS A 157 21.83 -11.15 -0.85
N SER A 158 20.75 -11.04 -1.63
CA SER A 158 20.85 -10.56 -3.02
C SER A 158 21.34 -9.11 -3.14
N ALA A 159 21.28 -8.34 -2.05
CA ALA A 159 21.79 -6.98 -1.97
C ALA A 159 23.30 -6.90 -1.68
N ASP A 160 23.96 -8.00 -1.27
CA ASP A 160 25.36 -8.02 -0.83
C ASP A 160 26.33 -7.50 -1.88
N LYS A 161 26.03 -7.74 -3.17
CA LYS A 161 26.79 -7.21 -4.31
C LYS A 161 26.87 -5.68 -4.36
N TYR A 162 25.90 -4.98 -3.77
CA TYR A 162 25.91 -3.52 -3.66
C TYR A 162 26.67 -3.07 -2.42
N ILE A 163 26.53 -3.82 -1.31
CA ILE A 163 27.17 -3.55 -0.02
C ILE A 163 28.70 -3.69 -0.14
N ALA A 164 29.17 -4.76 -0.80
CA ALA A 164 30.60 -5.03 -1.00
C ALA A 164 31.35 -3.96 -1.80
N LYS A 165 30.62 -3.10 -2.52
CA LYS A 165 31.20 -2.00 -3.30
C LYS A 165 31.20 -0.67 -2.54
N MET A 166 30.56 -0.58 -1.37
CA MET A 166 30.46 0.65 -0.58
C MET A 166 31.76 0.92 0.18
N GLY A 167 32.04 2.20 0.46
CA GLY A 167 33.15 2.58 1.34
C GLY A 167 32.74 2.67 2.82
N PRO A 168 33.68 2.55 3.77
CA PRO A 168 33.46 2.96 5.15
C PRO A 168 33.15 4.48 5.25
N PRO A 169 32.30 4.93 6.20
CA PRO A 169 31.59 4.15 7.22
C PRO A 169 30.23 3.60 6.74
N THR A 170 29.81 3.90 5.50
CA THR A 170 28.49 3.49 4.98
C THR A 170 28.35 1.98 4.92
N ALA A 171 29.39 1.29 4.44
CA ALA A 171 29.41 -0.16 4.32
C ALA A 171 29.16 -0.86 5.67
N GLU A 172 29.86 -0.44 6.72
CA GLU A 172 29.77 -1.01 8.07
C GLU A 172 28.36 -0.88 8.65
N LEU A 173 27.75 0.31 8.51
CA LEU A 173 26.39 0.54 8.98
C LEU A 173 25.38 -0.34 8.24
N VAL A 174 25.50 -0.45 6.92
CA VAL A 174 24.59 -1.28 6.11
C VAL A 174 24.78 -2.77 6.41
N GLN A 175 26.01 -3.23 6.64
CA GLN A 175 26.32 -4.60 7.08
C GLN A 175 25.69 -4.90 8.44
N LEU A 176 25.83 -3.99 9.41
CA LEU A 176 25.21 -4.16 10.73
C LEU A 176 23.67 -4.29 10.62
N ILE A 177 23.02 -3.47 9.80
CA ILE A 177 21.56 -3.56 9.58
C ILE A 177 21.21 -4.91 8.94
N ARG A 178 21.98 -5.36 7.97
CA ARG A 178 21.81 -6.66 7.29
C ARG A 178 21.93 -7.82 8.27
N ASP A 179 22.97 -7.85 9.09
CA ASP A 179 23.25 -8.97 9.98
C ASP A 179 22.21 -9.06 11.09
N ASN A 180 21.78 -7.91 11.63
CA ASN A 180 20.64 -7.83 12.54
C ASN A 180 19.34 -8.34 11.90
N ALA A 181 19.11 -8.04 10.62
CA ALA A 181 17.94 -8.53 9.90
C ALA A 181 17.98 -10.06 9.71
N LEU A 182 19.15 -10.63 9.39
CA LEU A 182 19.35 -12.07 9.25
C LEU A 182 19.16 -12.80 10.58
N ALA A 183 19.75 -12.31 11.67
CA ALA A 183 19.58 -12.88 13.01
C ALA A 183 18.10 -12.93 13.43
N LYS A 184 17.34 -11.86 13.14
CA LYS A 184 15.90 -11.82 13.41
C LYS A 184 15.08 -12.79 12.55
N ILE A 185 15.56 -13.16 11.37
CA ILE A 185 14.90 -14.20 10.55
C ILE A 185 15.11 -15.57 11.18
N GLU A 186 16.33 -15.83 11.67
CA GLU A 186 16.68 -17.08 12.33
C GLU A 186 15.83 -17.29 13.59
N ASP A 187 15.70 -16.26 14.45
CA ASP A 187 14.94 -16.33 15.72
C ASP A 187 13.40 -16.20 15.59
N ASN A 188 12.87 -16.03 14.36
CA ASN A 188 11.44 -15.80 14.05
C ASN A 188 10.85 -14.44 14.50
N SER A 189 11.66 -13.47 14.92
CA SER A 189 11.21 -12.13 15.34
C SER A 189 11.23 -11.10 14.20
N PHE A 190 11.59 -11.51 12.98
CA PHE A 190 11.73 -10.62 11.84
C PHE A 190 10.45 -9.85 11.47
N GLY A 191 10.55 -8.53 11.50
CA GLY A 191 9.59 -7.61 10.89
C GLY A 191 10.19 -6.99 9.63
N ARG A 192 9.39 -6.88 8.56
CA ARG A 192 9.81 -6.26 7.28
C ARG A 192 10.11 -4.76 7.40
N GLN A 193 9.32 -4.01 8.17
CA GLN A 193 9.42 -2.55 8.21
C GLN A 193 10.70 -2.02 8.88
N PRO A 194 11.13 -2.53 10.05
CA PRO A 194 12.33 -2.04 10.72
C PRO A 194 13.59 -1.97 9.85
N PRO A 195 14.02 -3.04 9.14
CA PRO A 195 15.22 -2.96 8.31
C PRO A 195 15.06 -2.00 7.12
N LEU A 196 13.86 -1.83 6.56
CA LEU A 196 13.62 -0.88 5.47
C LEU A 196 13.76 0.57 5.92
N GLU A 197 13.21 0.90 7.09
CA GLU A 197 13.34 2.25 7.66
C GLU A 197 14.79 2.54 8.05
N MET A 198 15.50 1.55 8.62
CA MET A 198 16.93 1.69 8.93
C MET A 198 17.76 1.98 7.67
N ILE A 199 17.58 1.22 6.58
CA ILE A 199 18.28 1.48 5.32
C ILE A 199 17.91 2.85 4.74
N LYS A 200 16.63 3.23 4.79
CA LYS A 200 16.17 4.54 4.31
C LYS A 200 16.78 5.71 5.10
N ALA A 201 17.12 5.50 6.37
CA ALA A 201 17.74 6.48 7.24
C ALA A 201 19.27 6.60 7.07
N VAL A 202 19.92 5.68 6.33
CA VAL A 202 21.37 5.71 6.11
C VAL A 202 21.77 6.99 5.37
N LYS A 203 22.66 7.78 5.96
CA LYS A 203 23.22 8.98 5.35
C LYS A 203 24.42 8.61 4.49
N ALA A 204 24.27 8.67 3.17
CA ALA A 204 25.33 8.41 2.20
C ALA A 204 25.43 9.53 1.15
N LYS A 205 26.57 9.61 0.46
CA LYS A 205 26.84 10.59 -0.61
C LYS A 205 27.44 9.89 -1.83
N GLY A 206 27.41 10.57 -2.97
CA GLY A 206 28.06 10.10 -4.21
C GLY A 206 27.64 8.69 -4.62
N ALA A 207 28.61 7.84 -4.93
CA ALA A 207 28.38 6.46 -5.37
C ALA A 207 27.70 5.60 -4.29
N ASP A 208 28.00 5.82 -3.01
CA ASP A 208 27.42 5.05 -1.92
C ASP A 208 25.93 5.32 -1.73
N LEU A 209 25.48 6.57 -1.96
CA LEU A 209 24.05 6.88 -1.96
C LEU A 209 23.30 6.05 -3.00
N ASN A 210 23.85 5.94 -4.22
CA ASN A 210 23.25 5.13 -5.28
C ASN A 210 23.22 3.64 -4.90
N ARG A 211 24.25 3.14 -4.21
CA ARG A 211 24.29 1.75 -3.73
C ARG A 211 23.28 1.51 -2.61
N VAL A 212 23.12 2.44 -1.67
CA VAL A 212 22.10 2.36 -0.60
C VAL A 212 20.69 2.35 -1.19
N ILE A 213 20.43 3.18 -2.21
CA ILE A 213 19.16 3.14 -2.97
C ILE A 213 18.94 1.75 -3.57
N LYS A 214 19.98 1.13 -4.15
CA LYS A 214 19.86 -0.23 -4.73
C LYS A 214 19.62 -1.31 -3.68
N VAL A 215 20.23 -1.19 -2.50
CA VAL A 215 19.92 -2.07 -1.36
C VAL A 215 18.46 -1.90 -0.95
N TYR A 216 17.98 -0.67 -0.75
CA TYR A 216 16.58 -0.39 -0.42
C TYR A 216 15.61 -0.94 -1.46
N GLN A 217 15.86 -0.69 -2.76
CA GLN A 217 15.04 -1.23 -3.86
C GLN A 217 14.98 -2.76 -3.86
N THR A 218 16.10 -3.40 -3.50
CA THR A 218 16.18 -4.87 -3.42
C THR A 218 15.38 -5.38 -2.22
N TRP A 219 15.60 -4.81 -1.04
CA TRP A 219 14.92 -5.22 0.18
C TRP A 219 13.44 -4.83 0.21
N TYR A 220 13.01 -3.83 -0.56
CA TYR A 220 11.58 -3.51 -0.68
C TYR A 220 10.77 -4.71 -1.21
N LYS A 221 11.41 -5.61 -1.96
CA LYS A 221 10.85 -6.88 -2.44
C LYS A 221 10.72 -7.96 -1.37
N LEU A 222 11.12 -7.68 -0.12
CA LEU A 222 10.89 -8.60 1.00
C LEU A 222 9.41 -9.02 1.05
N PRO A 223 9.13 -10.32 1.20
CA PRO A 223 7.77 -10.84 1.21
C PRO A 223 6.87 -10.12 2.22
N ASN A 224 5.62 -9.89 1.82
CA ASN A 224 4.58 -9.37 2.69
C ASN A 224 3.25 -10.05 2.36
N SER A 225 2.30 -9.99 3.30
CA SER A 225 1.01 -10.69 3.19
C SER A 225 0.07 -10.17 2.09
N ALA A 226 0.43 -9.13 1.33
CA ALA A 226 -0.32 -8.69 0.16
C ALA A 226 0.22 -9.29 -1.14
N ARG A 227 1.48 -9.77 -1.15
CA ARG A 227 2.20 -10.20 -2.36
C ARG A 227 2.78 -11.61 -2.29
N ASP A 228 2.76 -12.24 -1.13
CA ASP A 228 3.32 -13.56 -0.92
C ASP A 228 2.39 -14.44 -0.09
N VAL A 229 2.15 -15.65 -0.61
CA VAL A 229 1.24 -16.66 -0.03
C VAL A 229 1.76 -17.16 1.31
N ASP A 230 3.07 -17.42 1.44
CA ASP A 230 3.64 -17.91 2.71
C ASP A 230 3.57 -16.82 3.78
N ALA A 231 3.88 -15.57 3.43
CA ALA A 231 3.73 -14.42 4.32
C ALA A 231 2.26 -14.20 4.75
N PHE A 232 1.31 -14.47 3.86
CA PHE A 232 -0.12 -14.46 4.20
C PHE A 232 -0.42 -15.56 5.23
N ILE A 233 -0.08 -16.82 4.94
CA ILE A 233 -0.35 -17.97 5.81
C ILE A 233 0.21 -17.71 7.22
N VAL A 234 1.50 -17.35 7.31
CA VAL A 234 2.18 -17.12 8.60
C VAL A 234 1.50 -16.02 9.41
N LYS A 235 1.15 -14.89 8.77
CA LYS A 235 0.53 -13.76 9.45
C LYS A 235 -0.90 -14.06 9.92
N TYR A 236 -1.66 -14.77 9.09
CA TYR A 236 -3.11 -14.97 9.29
C TYR A 236 -3.47 -16.29 9.97
N ALA A 237 -2.56 -17.26 10.13
CA ALA A 237 -2.82 -18.50 10.88
C ALA A 237 -3.22 -18.27 12.36
N ARG A 238 -2.79 -17.15 12.95
CA ARG A 238 -3.19 -16.73 14.30
C ARG A 238 -4.48 -15.90 14.34
N LYS A 239 -5.08 -15.60 13.20
CA LYS A 239 -6.30 -14.78 13.09
C LYS A 239 -7.54 -15.65 13.07
N SER A 240 -8.67 -15.07 13.49
CA SER A 240 -9.95 -15.77 13.47
C SER A 240 -10.39 -16.11 12.06
N HIS A 241 -11.25 -17.12 11.94
CA HIS A 241 -11.88 -17.49 10.67
C HIS A 241 -12.49 -16.29 9.94
N GLN A 242 -13.20 -15.43 10.67
CA GLN A 242 -13.87 -14.25 10.13
C GLN A 242 -12.88 -13.18 9.68
N GLU A 243 -11.80 -12.92 10.43
CA GLU A 243 -10.75 -12.01 10.01
C GLU A 243 -10.07 -12.47 8.71
N ILE A 244 -9.81 -13.78 8.58
CA ILE A 244 -9.23 -14.35 7.37
C ILE A 244 -10.19 -14.19 6.19
N ALA A 245 -11.46 -14.51 6.39
CA ALA A 245 -12.47 -14.41 5.34
C ALA A 245 -12.65 -12.97 4.84
N ARG A 246 -12.74 -11.99 5.76
CA ARG A 246 -12.78 -10.56 5.41
C ARG A 246 -11.52 -10.14 4.65
N ARG A 247 -10.35 -10.58 5.11
CA ARG A 247 -9.06 -10.21 4.50
C ARG A 247 -8.99 -10.58 3.02
N LEU A 248 -9.61 -11.68 2.58
CA LEU A 248 -9.61 -12.10 1.18
C LEU A 248 -10.26 -11.08 0.22
N ILE A 249 -11.14 -10.22 0.71
CA ILE A 249 -11.88 -9.24 -0.11
C ILE A 249 -11.53 -7.79 0.21
N CYS A 250 -11.10 -7.47 1.45
CA CYS A 250 -10.80 -6.10 1.85
C CYS A 250 -9.75 -5.41 0.97
N SER A 251 -8.79 -6.15 0.42
CA SER A 251 -7.74 -5.60 -0.45
C SER A 251 -8.31 -5.00 -1.73
N ALA A 252 -9.44 -5.50 -2.20
CA ALA A 252 -10.11 -5.06 -3.42
C ALA A 252 -11.12 -3.93 -3.19
N MET A 253 -11.38 -3.55 -1.94
CA MET A 253 -12.30 -2.44 -1.62
C MET A 253 -11.83 -1.15 -2.32
N ALA A 254 -12.75 -0.44 -2.95
CA ALA A 254 -12.46 0.85 -3.57
C ALA A 254 -12.12 1.89 -2.50
N THR A 255 -11.06 2.64 -2.76
CA THR A 255 -10.62 3.79 -1.97
C THR A 255 -10.17 4.92 -2.89
N VAL A 256 -10.07 6.12 -2.33
CA VAL A 256 -9.58 7.29 -3.05
C VAL A 256 -8.14 7.55 -2.65
N GLU A 257 -7.28 7.73 -3.65
CA GLU A 257 -5.86 8.03 -3.48
C GLU A 257 -5.54 9.44 -3.94
N HIS A 258 -4.73 10.16 -3.17
CA HIS A 258 -4.18 11.43 -3.60
C HIS A 258 -2.93 11.23 -4.46
N ILE A 259 -2.94 11.70 -5.71
CA ILE A 259 -1.78 11.61 -6.62
C ILE A 259 -0.55 12.26 -5.98
N VAL A 260 -0.69 13.50 -5.51
CA VAL A 260 0.30 14.15 -4.64
C VAL A 260 -0.08 13.84 -3.19
N PRO A 261 0.81 13.19 -2.41
CA PRO A 261 0.51 12.81 -1.03
C PRO A 261 0.09 14.02 -0.17
N GLN A 262 -0.92 13.82 0.68
CA GLN A 262 -1.42 14.87 1.59
C GLN A 262 -0.33 15.43 2.52
N SER A 263 0.66 14.61 2.88
CA SER A 263 1.81 15.04 3.70
C SER A 263 2.66 16.12 3.03
N ARG A 264 2.63 16.23 1.69
CA ARG A 264 3.39 17.23 0.92
C ARG A 264 2.56 18.45 0.57
N LYS A 265 1.31 18.23 0.16
CA LYS A 265 0.39 19.31 -0.22
C LYS A 265 -0.99 18.89 0.26
N LYS A 266 -1.61 19.70 1.12
CA LYS A 266 -2.99 19.51 1.61
C LYS A 266 -4.03 19.79 0.50
N ILE A 267 -3.80 19.31 -0.72
CA ILE A 267 -4.72 19.45 -1.85
C ILE A 267 -5.70 18.28 -1.76
N ASP A 268 -6.85 18.57 -1.19
CA ASP A 268 -7.94 17.62 -0.98
C ASP A 268 -9.09 17.91 -1.94
N SER A 269 -8.82 17.77 -3.24
CA SER A 269 -9.79 18.04 -4.31
C SER A 269 -9.73 16.97 -5.38
N LEU A 270 -10.82 16.86 -6.14
CA LEU A 270 -10.97 15.89 -7.23
C LEU A 270 -9.78 15.95 -8.21
N SER A 271 -9.22 17.14 -8.46
CA SER A 271 -8.04 17.33 -9.34
C SER A 271 -6.76 16.59 -8.91
N ASN A 272 -6.72 16.07 -7.68
CA ASN A 272 -5.60 15.33 -7.12
C ASN A 272 -6.03 13.91 -6.70
N MET A 273 -7.23 13.45 -7.04
CA MET A 273 -7.78 12.19 -6.56
C MET A 273 -8.03 11.19 -7.67
N ILE A 274 -7.70 9.93 -7.43
CA ILE A 274 -7.98 8.80 -8.31
C ILE A 274 -8.53 7.62 -7.52
N LEU A 275 -9.30 6.75 -8.20
CA LEU A 275 -9.85 5.55 -7.59
C LEU A 275 -8.83 4.40 -7.64
N VAL A 276 -8.51 3.83 -6.49
CA VAL A 276 -7.61 2.67 -6.37
C VAL A 276 -8.20 1.64 -5.41
N SER A 277 -7.64 0.43 -5.37
CA SER A 277 -8.02 -0.53 -4.34
C SER A 277 -7.30 -0.23 -3.02
N ALA A 278 -7.90 -0.64 -1.90
CA ALA A 278 -7.34 -0.48 -0.57
C ALA A 278 -5.94 -1.11 -0.45
N ARG A 279 -5.65 -2.20 -1.18
CA ARG A 279 -4.30 -2.76 -1.26
C ARG A 279 -3.30 -1.71 -1.71
N PHE A 280 -3.55 -1.06 -2.83
CA PHE A 280 -2.61 -0.14 -3.44
C PHE A 280 -2.48 1.17 -2.67
N ASN A 281 -3.58 1.69 -2.14
CA ASN A 281 -3.58 2.87 -1.28
C ASN A 281 -2.75 2.59 0.00
N ASN A 282 -3.00 1.48 0.68
CA ASN A 282 -2.26 1.12 1.89
C ASN A 282 -0.77 0.82 1.63
N GLU A 283 -0.46 0.18 0.49
CA GLU A 283 0.94 -0.10 0.11
C GLU A 283 1.72 1.18 -0.21
N ARG A 284 1.07 2.18 -0.84
CA ARG A 284 1.70 3.46 -1.17
C ARG A 284 1.78 4.39 0.05
N HIS A 285 0.71 4.48 0.84
CA HIS A 285 0.60 5.35 2.00
C HIS A 285 0.94 6.82 1.66
N SER A 286 2.10 7.31 2.08
CA SER A 286 2.58 8.68 1.85
C SER A 286 3.77 8.72 0.88
N MET A 287 4.10 7.57 0.27
CA MET A 287 5.17 7.47 -0.70
C MET A 287 4.85 8.28 -1.96
N PRO A 288 5.81 9.07 -2.47
CA PRO A 288 5.66 9.76 -3.75
C PRO A 288 5.30 8.80 -4.88
N LEU A 289 4.51 9.25 -5.85
CA LEU A 289 4.05 8.36 -6.92
C LEU A 289 5.23 7.85 -7.77
N ASP A 290 6.24 8.71 -8.01
CA ASP A 290 7.42 8.36 -8.79
C ASP A 290 8.28 7.26 -8.12
N GLU A 291 8.47 7.38 -6.80
CA GLU A 291 9.13 6.37 -5.98
C GLU A 291 8.32 5.07 -5.96
N TYR A 292 7.00 5.17 -5.83
CA TYR A 292 6.12 4.00 -5.81
C TYR A 292 6.16 3.23 -7.13
N ILE A 293 6.10 3.91 -8.28
CA ILE A 293 6.23 3.27 -9.60
C ILE A 293 7.60 2.61 -9.75
N MET A 294 8.67 3.28 -9.30
CA MET A 294 10.03 2.74 -9.36
C MET A 294 10.20 1.46 -8.54
N LEU A 295 9.51 1.32 -7.40
CA LEU A 295 9.59 0.14 -6.55
C LEU A 295 8.69 -1.02 -6.98
N ASN A 296 7.78 -0.79 -7.92
CA ASN A 296 6.73 -1.73 -8.34
C ASN A 296 6.70 -1.93 -9.86
N GLN A 297 7.88 -2.17 -10.44
CA GLN A 297 8.06 -2.33 -11.89
C GLN A 297 7.43 -3.62 -12.45
N ASP A 298 7.02 -4.55 -11.58
CA ASP A 298 6.25 -5.74 -11.93
C ASP A 298 4.79 -5.42 -12.32
N ILE A 299 4.35 -4.18 -12.11
CA ILE A 299 3.00 -3.71 -12.43
C ILE A 299 3.09 -2.63 -13.50
N ASP A 300 2.32 -2.79 -14.59
CA ASP A 300 2.16 -1.76 -15.62
C ASP A 300 1.28 -0.60 -15.14
N MET A 301 1.78 0.16 -14.15
CA MET A 301 1.06 1.31 -13.59
C MET A 301 0.82 2.39 -14.64
N LYS A 302 1.76 2.61 -15.57
CA LYS A 302 1.59 3.60 -16.64
C LYS A 302 0.40 3.22 -17.54
N GLY A 303 0.37 1.99 -18.06
CA GLY A 303 -0.73 1.53 -18.90
C GLY A 303 -2.05 1.45 -18.15
N ASN A 304 -2.05 1.08 -16.87
CA ASN A 304 -3.27 1.08 -16.05
C ASN A 304 -3.80 2.48 -15.75
N LEU A 305 -2.92 3.46 -15.53
CA LEU A 305 -3.30 4.87 -15.39
C LEU A 305 -3.89 5.42 -16.70
N GLN A 306 -3.35 5.04 -17.86
CA GLN A 306 -3.93 5.40 -19.15
C GLN A 306 -5.33 4.79 -19.30
N LYS A 307 -5.48 3.47 -19.07
CA LYS A 307 -6.79 2.79 -19.15
C LYS A 307 -7.82 3.41 -18.21
N TYR A 308 -7.39 3.82 -17.01
CA TYR A 308 -8.24 4.54 -16.07
C TYR A 308 -8.72 5.86 -16.67
N LEU A 309 -7.81 6.66 -17.20
CA LEU A 309 -8.13 7.94 -17.82
C LEU A 309 -9.04 7.77 -19.05
N ASP A 310 -8.83 6.75 -19.87
CA ASP A 310 -9.69 6.43 -21.01
C ASP A 310 -11.12 6.09 -20.58
N LEU A 311 -11.30 5.35 -19.47
CA LEU A 311 -12.63 5.08 -18.90
C LEU A 311 -13.31 6.36 -18.44
N VAL A 312 -12.56 7.25 -17.80
CA VAL A 312 -13.05 8.57 -17.38
C VAL A 312 -13.45 9.42 -18.59
N ILE A 313 -12.61 9.49 -19.64
CA ILE A 313 -12.92 10.22 -20.88
C ILE A 313 -14.21 9.69 -21.52
N LYS A 314 -14.37 8.36 -21.58
CA LYS A 314 -15.61 7.72 -22.04
C LYS A 314 -16.82 8.16 -21.21
N GLU A 315 -16.68 8.22 -19.90
CA GLU A 315 -17.77 8.69 -19.02
C GLU A 315 -18.05 10.19 -19.20
N VAL A 316 -17.05 11.04 -19.41
CA VAL A 316 -17.23 12.47 -19.72
C VAL A 316 -18.04 12.66 -21.02
N ALA A 317 -17.79 11.82 -22.04
CA ALA A 317 -18.47 11.91 -23.32
C ALA A 317 -19.96 11.49 -23.29
N ARG A 318 -20.45 10.89 -22.19
CA ARG A 318 -21.84 10.41 -22.07
C ARG A 318 -22.76 11.53 -21.58
N LYS A 319 -23.81 11.83 -22.34
CA LYS A 319 -24.79 12.92 -22.07
C LYS A 319 -25.48 12.90 -20.70
N LYS A 320 -25.50 11.77 -19.98
CA LYS A 320 -26.12 11.61 -18.64
C LYS A 320 -25.14 11.06 -17.60
N SER A 321 -23.86 11.40 -17.74
CA SER A 321 -22.83 10.97 -16.80
C SER A 321 -22.65 11.98 -15.68
N ASP A 322 -22.35 11.49 -14.48
CA ASP A 322 -21.98 12.32 -13.33
C ASP A 322 -20.66 13.09 -13.58
N PHE A 323 -19.91 12.68 -14.62
CA PHE A 323 -18.72 13.36 -15.14
C PHE A 323 -19.01 14.51 -16.13
N ALA A 324 -20.26 14.73 -16.55
CA ALA A 324 -20.60 15.74 -17.56
C ALA A 324 -20.18 17.16 -17.13
N GLU A 325 -20.39 17.51 -15.86
CA GLU A 325 -19.96 18.80 -15.27
C GLU A 325 -18.48 18.80 -14.83
N ARG A 326 -17.79 17.67 -14.99
CA ARG A 326 -16.40 17.45 -14.58
C ARG A 326 -15.51 17.12 -15.78
N GLY A 327 -15.85 17.65 -16.96
CA GLY A 327 -15.08 17.44 -18.19
C GLY A 327 -13.62 17.89 -18.10
N TRP A 328 -13.29 18.79 -17.17
CA TRP A 328 -11.94 19.23 -16.85
C TRP A 328 -11.08 18.17 -16.11
N TYR A 329 -11.71 17.16 -15.50
CA TYR A 329 -11.04 16.21 -14.61
C TYR A 329 -9.88 15.45 -15.28
N PRO A 330 -10.04 14.87 -16.50
CA PRO A 330 -8.95 14.15 -17.16
C PRO A 330 -7.67 14.99 -17.33
N GLU A 331 -7.80 16.25 -17.75
CA GLU A 331 -6.66 17.15 -17.96
C GLU A 331 -5.95 17.48 -16.64
N LYS A 332 -6.70 17.72 -15.56
CA LYS A 332 -6.08 17.99 -14.25
C LYS A 332 -5.34 16.76 -13.70
N ILE A 333 -5.91 15.57 -13.86
CA ILE A 333 -5.28 14.32 -13.44
C ILE A 333 -4.02 14.03 -14.24
N GLN A 334 -4.05 14.20 -15.57
CA GLN A 334 -2.88 14.10 -16.44
C GLN A 334 -1.76 15.01 -15.93
N LYS A 335 -2.04 16.31 -15.73
CA LYS A 335 -1.07 17.30 -15.24
C LYS A 335 -0.52 16.96 -13.85
N ALA A 336 -1.38 16.48 -12.95
CA ALA A 336 -0.96 16.08 -11.60
C ALA A 336 -0.01 14.88 -11.63
N ILE A 337 -0.30 13.86 -12.44
CA ILE A 337 0.54 12.67 -12.60
C ILE A 337 1.86 13.02 -13.27
N GLU A 338 1.83 13.79 -14.36
CA GLU A 338 3.04 14.24 -15.06
C GLU A 338 3.97 14.99 -14.10
N LYS A 339 3.42 15.92 -13.32
CA LYS A 339 4.17 16.69 -12.34
C LYS A 339 4.75 15.83 -11.22
N GLU A 340 3.94 14.98 -10.58
CA GLU A 340 4.40 14.14 -9.47
C GLU A 340 5.44 13.10 -9.94
N THR A 341 5.35 12.67 -11.20
CA THR A 341 6.29 11.71 -11.80
C THR A 341 7.49 12.37 -12.48
N SER A 342 7.60 13.70 -12.45
CA SER A 342 8.64 14.47 -13.15
C SER A 342 8.73 14.11 -14.63
N GLY A 343 7.58 13.98 -15.30
CA GLY A 343 7.47 13.68 -16.74
C GLY A 343 7.71 12.22 -17.13
N LYS A 344 7.98 11.31 -16.18
CA LYS A 344 8.19 9.88 -16.49
C LYS A 344 6.90 9.19 -16.94
N VAL A 345 5.75 9.66 -16.47
CA VAL A 345 4.44 9.18 -16.89
C VAL A 345 3.72 10.30 -17.62
N LEU A 346 3.61 10.12 -18.94
CA LEU A 346 2.84 10.96 -19.84
C LEU A 346 1.58 10.18 -20.25
N LEU A 347 0.42 10.72 -19.91
CA LEU A 347 -0.88 10.15 -20.27
C LEU A 347 -1.44 10.92 -21.47
N ASN A 348 -2.08 10.21 -22.39
CA ASN A 348 -2.75 10.78 -23.56
C ASN A 348 -4.20 11.13 -23.21
N ILE A 349 -4.65 12.32 -23.62
CA ILE A 349 -6.05 12.78 -23.49
C ILE A 349 -6.63 13.28 -24.82
N ASP A 350 -6.03 12.95 -25.96
CA ASP A 350 -6.40 13.49 -27.28
C ASP A 350 -7.84 13.14 -27.68
N SER A 351 -8.36 12.03 -27.16
CA SER A 351 -9.75 11.61 -27.34
C SER A 351 -10.76 12.40 -26.51
N LEU A 352 -10.31 13.34 -25.66
CA LEU A 352 -11.16 14.18 -24.83
C LEU A 352 -11.86 15.25 -25.68
N ALA A 353 -13.08 14.94 -26.10
CA ALA A 353 -13.96 15.90 -26.76
C ALA A 353 -14.76 16.70 -25.73
N LEU A 354 -14.40 17.97 -25.55
CA LEU A 354 -15.08 18.88 -24.62
C LEU A 354 -16.09 19.79 -25.32
N THR A 355 -17.22 20.05 -24.68
CA THR A 355 -18.17 21.08 -25.08
C THR A 355 -17.59 22.49 -24.90
N LYS A 356 -18.17 23.50 -25.54
CA LYS A 356 -17.74 24.91 -25.39
C LYS A 356 -17.81 25.38 -23.93
N GLU A 357 -18.77 24.89 -23.16
CA GLU A 357 -18.94 25.20 -21.73
C GLU A 357 -17.84 24.55 -20.89
N GLN A 358 -17.57 23.26 -21.09
CA GLN A 358 -16.47 22.55 -20.40
C GLN A 358 -15.10 23.17 -20.67
N LYS A 359 -14.88 23.69 -21.89
CA LYS A 359 -13.63 24.42 -22.24
C LYS A 359 -13.50 25.76 -21.51
N LYS A 360 -14.60 26.40 -21.11
CA LYS A 360 -14.57 27.65 -20.31
C LYS A 360 -14.16 27.36 -18.86
N ASP A 361 -14.65 26.27 -18.27
CA ASP A 361 -14.35 25.90 -16.88
C ASP A 361 -12.89 25.50 -16.65
N ILE A 362 -12.23 24.91 -17.65
CA ILE A 362 -10.80 24.57 -17.61
C ILE A 362 -9.92 25.82 -17.49
N ASN A 363 -10.31 26.89 -18.20
CA ASN A 363 -9.57 28.13 -18.34
C ASN A 363 -10.03 29.21 -17.34
N ALA A 364 -11.11 28.96 -16.60
CA ALA A 364 -11.57 29.87 -15.57
C ALA A 364 -10.54 29.91 -14.42
N PRO A 365 -9.97 31.08 -14.07
CA PRO A 365 -9.23 31.21 -12.82
C PRO A 365 -10.17 30.82 -11.67
N GLN A 366 -9.68 30.06 -10.70
CA GLN A 366 -10.43 29.50 -9.56
C GLN A 366 -11.12 30.59 -8.70
N LYS A 367 -12.20 31.20 -9.21
CA LYS A 367 -12.99 32.24 -8.52
C LYS A 367 -14.37 31.75 -8.09
N LEU A 368 -14.70 30.47 -8.24
CA LEU A 368 -16.05 29.94 -8.00
C LEU A 368 -16.18 28.92 -6.85
N ILE A 369 -15.23 28.84 -5.93
CA ILE A 369 -15.38 28.01 -4.70
C ILE A 369 -16.08 28.79 -3.55
N LYS A 370 -16.30 30.10 -3.66
CA LYS A 370 -16.95 30.89 -2.59
C LYS A 370 -18.48 30.91 -2.60
N LYS A 371 -19.17 30.28 -3.55
CA LYS A 371 -20.64 30.44 -3.68
C LYS A 371 -21.49 29.32 -3.06
N PHE A 372 -20.88 28.26 -2.51
CA PHE A 372 -21.61 27.15 -1.87
C PHE A 372 -21.18 26.90 -0.41
N SER A 373 -20.52 27.88 0.22
CA SER A 373 -20.14 27.84 1.65
C SER A 373 -20.90 28.86 2.50
N ALA A 374 -21.98 29.43 1.94
CA ALA A 374 -22.86 30.35 2.62
C ALA A 374 -24.30 30.00 2.24
N GLU A 375 -24.78 28.87 2.78
CA GLU A 375 -26.18 28.61 3.10
C GLU A 375 -26.24 27.56 4.21
#